data_AF-A0A6V7LTT4-F1
#
_entry.id   AF-A0A6V7LTT4-F1
#
_cell.length_a   1.000
_cell.length_b   1.000
_cell.length_c   1.000
_cell.angle_alpha   90.00
_cell.angle_beta   90.00
_cell.angle_gamma   90.00
#
_symmetry.space_group_name_H-M   'P 1'
#
loop_
_entity.id
_entity.type
_entity.pdbx_description
1 polymer ?
#
loop_
_entity_poly.entity_id
_entity_poly.type
_entity_poly.pdbx_seq_one_letter_code
_entity_poly.pdbx_strand_id
1 'polypeptide(L)'
;YNLGNGPVVLTSPERVSLKNFHHVTANRYHKDGVLVFNHGDDIDGKSQGMLKSLDLNQDTFIGNVPTNFSRVYENIGTKHGLLGCIRRLRINKINVDLHLGQHNDVLETYRVKECTDNACANLPCQNGATCQPIFEEDLCNGRECPAPKKNKGKRKGSHGVNVVKCKGSHCTTVDQNKRTKKRSKKRSADYDYEIDFDPNFGNYAVAKYEPPEYKCICPPGFTGTNCEESLDPCIPDPCENGGICDIMPQGGYICKCPPGRTGRVCEILDAELNEFLVPEFTGDGFIELPALEGVSKAFSIELWFLTRANDGLLLYNGQLNNGRGDFISLNLVQGRLEFRFNLGSGIANITSPDIVTLDTWHCVRISRLGREGLLQLDEGTVARGFSGNPLTELNLEMPLYIGGV
;
A
#
# COMPACT_ATOMS: atom_id res chain seq x y z
N TYR A 1 -12.98 -17.80 -15.33
CA TYR A 1 -14.27 -17.93 -16.07
C TYR A 1 -15.34 -18.50 -15.15
N ASN A 2 -16.63 -18.33 -15.43
CA ASN A 2 -17.72 -18.84 -14.59
C ASN A 2 -18.77 -19.53 -15.47
N LEU A 3 -19.13 -20.77 -15.14
CA LEU A 3 -20.15 -21.54 -15.86
C LEU A 3 -21.52 -21.56 -15.13
N GLY A 4 -21.68 -20.80 -14.04
CA GLY A 4 -22.91 -20.69 -13.24
C GLY A 4 -22.76 -21.09 -11.77
N ASN A 5 -21.63 -21.68 -11.36
CA ASN A 5 -21.37 -22.15 -9.99
C ASN A 5 -20.23 -21.39 -9.29
N GLY A 6 -20.00 -20.15 -9.70
CA GLY A 6 -18.93 -19.29 -9.18
C GLY A 6 -17.69 -19.25 -10.09
N PRO A 7 -16.82 -18.25 -9.90
CA PRO A 7 -15.68 -18.02 -10.77
C PRO A 7 -14.54 -19.01 -10.50
N VAL A 8 -13.96 -19.52 -11.59
CA VAL A 8 -12.64 -20.15 -11.61
C VAL A 8 -11.60 -19.08 -11.90
N VAL A 9 -10.61 -18.99 -11.03
CA VAL A 9 -9.48 -18.05 -11.14
C VAL A 9 -8.20 -18.87 -11.35
N LEU A 10 -7.50 -18.59 -12.45
CA LEU A 10 -6.18 -19.15 -12.74
C LEU A 10 -5.17 -18.01 -12.66
N THR A 11 -4.10 -18.20 -11.91
CA THR A 11 -3.11 -17.14 -11.62
C THR A 11 -1.75 -17.58 -12.15
N SER A 12 -1.05 -16.68 -12.85
CA SER A 12 0.32 -16.94 -13.29
C SER A 12 1.25 -17.15 -12.09
N PRO A 13 2.19 -18.11 -12.15
CA PRO A 13 3.17 -18.33 -11.06
C PRO A 13 4.14 -17.16 -10.94
N GLU A 14 4.43 -16.50 -12.06
CA GLU A 14 5.30 -15.33 -12.13
C GLU A 14 4.49 -14.04 -12.22
N ARG A 15 5.06 -12.95 -11.69
CA ARG A 15 4.50 -11.61 -11.80
C ARG A 15 4.78 -11.04 -13.20
N VAL A 16 3.83 -10.26 -13.70
CA VAL A 16 3.99 -9.50 -14.94
C VAL A 16 5.07 -8.44 -14.75
N SER A 17 6.03 -8.37 -15.67
CA SER A 17 7.06 -7.33 -15.68
C SER A 17 6.58 -6.12 -16.46
N LEU A 18 6.72 -4.93 -15.88
CA LEU A 18 6.31 -3.68 -16.54
C LEU A 18 7.19 -3.40 -17.77
N LYS A 19 6.62 -2.71 -18.77
CA LYS A 19 7.23 -2.34 -20.07
C LYS A 19 7.61 -3.48 -21.02
N ASN A 20 7.42 -4.74 -20.62
CA ASN A 20 7.70 -5.88 -21.49
C ASN A 20 6.42 -6.43 -22.09
N PHE A 21 6.52 -6.88 -23.34
CA PHE A 21 5.43 -7.65 -23.95
C PHE A 21 5.44 -9.07 -23.39
N HIS A 22 4.28 -9.47 -22.85
CA HIS A 22 4.03 -10.82 -22.42
C HIS A 22 3.10 -11.54 -23.39
N HIS A 23 3.26 -12.86 -23.49
CA HIS A 23 2.38 -13.71 -24.28
C HIS A 23 1.44 -14.46 -23.33
N VAL A 24 0.15 -14.49 -23.62
CA VAL A 24 -0.83 -15.17 -22.77
C VAL A 24 -1.72 -16.03 -23.65
N THR A 25 -1.88 -17.30 -23.28
CA THR A 25 -2.85 -18.19 -23.90
C THR A 25 -3.83 -18.67 -22.84
N ALA A 26 -5.12 -18.55 -23.13
CA ALA A 26 -6.18 -19.08 -22.28
C ALA A 26 -7.05 -20.01 -23.12
N ASN A 27 -7.06 -21.29 -22.75
CA ASN A 27 -7.86 -22.32 -23.40
C ASN A 27 -8.92 -22.84 -22.43
N ARG A 28 -10.08 -23.23 -22.96
CA ARG A 28 -11.12 -23.89 -22.18
C ARG A 28 -11.72 -25.04 -22.97
N TYR A 29 -11.82 -26.19 -22.33
CA TYR A 29 -12.53 -27.36 -22.85
C TYR A 29 -13.54 -27.85 -21.82
N HIS A 30 -14.84 -27.70 -22.14
CA HIS A 30 -15.92 -27.94 -21.18
C HIS A 30 -15.67 -27.25 -19.83
N LYS A 31 -15.40 -28.04 -18.79
CA LYS A 31 -15.19 -27.52 -17.43
C LYS A 31 -13.75 -27.09 -17.18
N ASP A 32 -12.82 -27.65 -17.93
CA ASP A 32 -11.39 -27.51 -17.70
C ASP A 32 -10.89 -26.26 -18.45
N GLY A 33 -10.01 -25.50 -17.80
CA GLY A 33 -9.40 -24.29 -18.32
C GLY A 33 -7.91 -24.36 -18.09
N VAL A 34 -7.15 -23.88 -19.06
CA VAL A 34 -5.69 -23.86 -19.04
C VAL A 34 -5.24 -22.44 -19.32
N LEU A 35 -4.40 -21.90 -18.43
CA LEU A 35 -3.70 -20.64 -18.62
C LEU A 35 -2.22 -20.94 -18.85
N VAL A 36 -1.66 -20.34 -19.89
CA VAL A 36 -0.22 -20.38 -20.17
C VAL A 36 0.29 -18.94 -20.20
N PHE A 37 1.26 -18.64 -19.35
CA PHE A 37 1.93 -17.35 -19.30
C PHE A 37 3.32 -17.45 -19.94
N ASN A 38 3.56 -16.58 -20.92
CA ASN A 38 4.70 -16.60 -21.83
C ASN A 38 4.89 -17.95 -22.53
N HIS A 39 5.86 -18.73 -22.08
CA HIS A 39 6.18 -20.10 -22.50
C HIS A 39 6.42 -21.00 -21.27
N GLY A 40 5.82 -20.63 -20.13
CA GLY A 40 5.88 -21.42 -18.90
C GLY A 40 4.95 -22.62 -18.93
N ASP A 41 4.85 -23.28 -17.77
CA ASP A 41 4.02 -24.47 -17.60
C ASP A 41 2.52 -24.17 -17.65
N ASP A 42 1.74 -25.21 -17.97
CA ASP A 42 0.28 -25.16 -17.99
C ASP A 42 -0.27 -24.97 -16.58
N ILE A 43 -1.14 -23.98 -16.43
CA ILE A 43 -1.87 -23.71 -15.19
C ILE A 43 -3.30 -24.20 -15.38
N ASP A 44 -3.57 -25.40 -14.89
CA ASP A 44 -4.88 -26.02 -14.98
C ASP A 44 -5.85 -25.50 -13.91
N GLY A 45 -7.12 -25.42 -14.28
CA GLY A 45 -8.19 -25.41 -13.30
C GLY A 45 -9.54 -25.82 -13.88
N LYS A 46 -10.51 -25.98 -12.98
CA LYS A 46 -11.77 -26.63 -13.32
C LYS A 46 -12.96 -25.96 -12.65
N SER A 47 -14.01 -25.74 -13.42
CA SER A 47 -15.28 -25.22 -12.91
C SER A 47 -15.98 -26.22 -12.00
N GLN A 48 -16.60 -25.73 -10.93
CA GLN A 48 -17.45 -26.52 -10.06
C GLN A 48 -18.84 -26.76 -10.67
N GLY A 49 -19.55 -27.78 -10.17
CA GLY A 49 -20.89 -28.18 -10.63
C GLY A 49 -20.94 -28.92 -11.97
N MET A 50 -22.13 -29.07 -12.57
CA MET A 50 -22.35 -29.93 -13.76
C MET A 50 -22.32 -29.19 -15.10
N LEU A 51 -22.37 -27.85 -15.08
CA LEU A 51 -22.46 -27.02 -16.28
C LEU A 51 -21.14 -27.06 -17.07
N LYS A 52 -21.23 -27.21 -18.40
CA LYS A 52 -20.09 -27.34 -19.33
C LYS A 52 -20.05 -26.23 -20.39
N SER A 53 -21.20 -25.65 -20.73
CA SER A 53 -21.29 -24.57 -21.72
C SER A 53 -20.96 -23.24 -21.09
N LEU A 54 -20.34 -22.36 -21.88
CA LEU A 54 -20.16 -20.96 -21.55
C LEU A 54 -20.93 -20.17 -22.60
N ASP A 55 -22.02 -19.55 -22.18
CA ASP A 55 -22.95 -18.87 -23.07
C ASP A 55 -22.71 -17.36 -22.97
N LEU A 56 -21.99 -16.81 -23.95
CA LEU A 56 -21.69 -15.38 -24.04
C LEU A 56 -22.54 -14.79 -25.18
N ASN A 57 -23.59 -14.05 -24.83
CA ASN A 57 -24.55 -13.48 -25.76
C ASN A 57 -24.49 -11.95 -25.84
N GLN A 58 -23.38 -11.36 -25.40
CA GLN A 58 -23.12 -9.92 -25.38
C GLN A 58 -21.79 -9.64 -26.08
N ASP A 59 -21.58 -8.37 -26.43
CA ASP A 59 -20.34 -7.91 -27.04
C ASP A 59 -19.14 -8.14 -26.11
N THR A 60 -18.00 -8.47 -26.71
CA THR A 60 -16.75 -8.70 -25.97
C THR A 60 -15.95 -7.41 -25.92
N PHE A 61 -15.59 -6.99 -24.71
CA PHE A 61 -14.82 -5.77 -24.48
C PHE A 61 -13.35 -6.11 -24.22
N ILE A 62 -12.46 -5.27 -24.75
CA ILE A 62 -11.00 -5.38 -24.55
C ILE A 62 -10.52 -4.10 -23.85
N GLY A 63 -9.71 -4.26 -22.81
CA GLY A 63 -9.12 -3.15 -22.06
C GLY A 63 -10.03 -2.59 -20.96
N ASN A 64 -11.28 -2.23 -21.25
CA ASN A 64 -12.22 -1.73 -20.24
C ASN A 64 -13.67 -2.10 -20.57
N VAL A 65 -14.54 -2.15 -19.57
CA VAL A 65 -15.99 -2.42 -19.73
C VAL A 65 -16.78 -1.16 -19.32
N PRO A 66 -17.51 -0.51 -20.23
CA PRO A 66 -18.34 0.64 -19.90
C PRO A 66 -19.61 0.18 -19.17
N THR A 67 -19.52 0.03 -17.84
CA THR A 67 -20.64 -0.41 -17.01
C THR A 67 -20.81 0.44 -15.76
N ASN A 68 -22.06 0.73 -15.41
CA ASN A 68 -22.44 1.42 -14.18
C ASN A 68 -22.71 0.43 -13.03
N PHE A 69 -22.57 -0.88 -13.27
CA PHE A 69 -22.84 -1.92 -12.28
C PHE A 69 -21.57 -2.31 -11.52
N SER A 70 -21.47 -1.90 -10.25
CA SER A 70 -20.33 -2.23 -9.37
C SER A 70 -20.07 -3.73 -9.24
N ARG A 71 -21.13 -4.55 -9.29
CA ARG A 71 -21.05 -6.03 -9.23
C ARG A 71 -20.24 -6.66 -10.36
N VAL A 72 -20.08 -5.98 -11.51
CA VAL A 72 -19.23 -6.50 -12.59
C VAL A 72 -17.76 -6.50 -12.13
N TYR A 73 -17.32 -5.39 -11.54
CA TYR A 73 -15.96 -5.24 -11.05
C TYR A 73 -15.62 -6.17 -9.87
N GLU A 74 -16.61 -6.46 -9.01
CA GLU A 74 -16.48 -7.46 -7.94
C GLU A 74 -16.22 -8.88 -8.48
N ASN A 75 -16.83 -9.24 -9.62
CA ASN A 75 -16.69 -10.58 -10.21
C ASN A 75 -15.44 -10.74 -11.08
N ILE A 76 -14.93 -9.68 -11.70
CA ILE A 76 -13.71 -9.73 -12.54
C ILE A 76 -12.42 -9.54 -11.74
N GLY A 77 -12.50 -9.12 -10.48
CA GLY A 77 -11.35 -9.01 -9.56
C GLY A 77 -10.49 -7.75 -9.75
N THR A 78 -10.91 -6.79 -10.59
CA THR A 78 -10.27 -5.48 -10.75
C THR A 78 -11.31 -4.39 -10.97
N LYS A 79 -11.05 -3.16 -10.53
CA LYS A 79 -11.87 -1.96 -10.78
C LYS A 79 -11.28 -1.02 -11.83
N HIS A 80 -10.09 -1.36 -12.35
CA HIS A 80 -9.35 -0.53 -13.28
C HIS A 80 -9.23 -1.24 -14.63
N GLY A 81 -9.48 -0.49 -15.71
CA GLY A 81 -9.18 -0.95 -17.06
C GLY A 81 -7.68 -1.09 -17.30
N LEU A 82 -7.31 -1.80 -18.37
CA LEU A 82 -5.92 -1.98 -18.75
C LEU A 82 -5.29 -0.64 -19.15
N LEU A 83 -4.18 -0.32 -18.51
CA LEU A 83 -3.26 0.74 -18.92
C LEU A 83 -2.03 0.09 -19.54
N GLY A 84 -1.95 0.11 -20.86
CA GLY A 84 -0.87 -0.55 -21.59
C GLY A 84 -1.27 -0.87 -23.02
N CYS A 85 -0.61 -1.86 -23.60
CA CYS A 85 -0.75 -2.20 -25.01
C CYS A 85 -1.10 -3.67 -25.21
N ILE A 86 -1.98 -3.94 -26.16
CA ILE A 86 -2.34 -5.28 -26.62
C ILE A 86 -1.97 -5.39 -28.10
N ARG A 87 -1.35 -6.51 -28.48
CA ARG A 87 -1.05 -6.83 -29.89
C ARG A 87 -1.28 -8.31 -30.15
N ARG A 88 -1.57 -8.66 -31.41
CA ARG A 88 -1.72 -10.05 -31.89
C ARG A 88 -2.83 -10.83 -31.16
N LEU A 89 -4.01 -10.24 -31.02
CA LEU A 89 -5.16 -10.94 -30.46
C LEU A 89 -5.62 -12.07 -31.39
N ARG A 90 -5.85 -13.26 -30.82
CA ARG A 90 -6.41 -14.40 -31.54
C ARG A 90 -7.53 -15.04 -30.72
N ILE A 91 -8.73 -15.14 -31.29
CA ILE A 91 -9.90 -15.77 -30.65
C ILE A 91 -10.33 -16.98 -31.50
N ASN A 92 -10.38 -18.18 -30.90
CA ASN A 92 -10.83 -19.40 -31.58
C ASN A 92 -10.16 -19.65 -32.96
N LYS A 93 -8.89 -19.27 -33.11
CA LYS A 93 -8.05 -19.30 -34.34
C LYS A 93 -8.20 -18.12 -35.31
N ILE A 94 -9.12 -17.20 -35.06
CA ILE A 94 -9.28 -15.97 -35.85
C ILE A 94 -8.33 -14.91 -35.29
N ASN A 95 -7.45 -14.38 -36.13
CA ASN A 95 -6.64 -13.22 -35.77
C ASN A 95 -7.52 -11.97 -35.90
N VAL A 96 -7.63 -11.20 -34.82
CA VAL A 96 -8.41 -9.96 -34.80
C VAL A 96 -7.46 -8.79 -34.94
N ASP A 97 -7.59 -8.02 -36.01
CA ASP A 97 -6.92 -6.73 -36.10
C ASP A 97 -7.68 -5.72 -35.23
N LEU A 98 -6.97 -5.10 -34.29
CA LEU A 98 -7.56 -4.21 -33.28
C LEU A 98 -7.75 -2.78 -33.80
N HIS A 99 -7.32 -2.46 -35.02
CA HIS A 99 -7.53 -1.14 -35.61
C HIS A 99 -8.95 -0.98 -36.15
N LEU A 100 -9.62 0.09 -35.72
CA LEU A 100 -10.98 0.42 -36.16
C LEU A 100 -11.03 0.55 -37.70
N GLY A 101 -11.95 -0.19 -38.32
CA GLY A 101 -12.14 -0.19 -39.79
C GLY A 101 -11.19 -1.09 -40.58
N GLN A 102 -10.22 -1.76 -39.93
CA GLN A 102 -9.38 -2.79 -40.58
C GLN A 102 -9.93 -4.21 -40.37
N HIS A 103 -10.76 -4.42 -39.35
CA HIS A 103 -11.46 -5.67 -39.09
C HIS A 103 -12.94 -5.40 -38.80
N ASN A 104 -13.85 -6.19 -39.38
CA ASN A 104 -15.30 -6.02 -39.20
C ASN A 104 -15.77 -6.33 -37.77
N ASP A 105 -14.95 -7.03 -36.98
CA ASP A 105 -15.29 -7.41 -35.60
C ASP A 105 -15.00 -6.30 -34.58
N VAL A 106 -14.34 -5.22 -34.97
CA VAL A 106 -14.14 -4.04 -34.09
C VAL A 106 -15.30 -3.07 -34.30
N LEU A 107 -16.26 -3.11 -33.38
CA LEU A 107 -17.50 -2.32 -33.47
C LEU A 107 -17.28 -0.83 -33.15
N GLU A 108 -16.50 -0.53 -32.12
CA GLU A 108 -16.21 0.84 -31.65
C GLU A 108 -14.88 0.88 -30.90
N THR A 109 -14.23 2.05 -30.88
CA THR A 109 -13.07 2.32 -30.02
C THR A 109 -13.28 3.62 -29.26
N TYR A 110 -12.95 3.63 -27.96
CA TYR A 110 -12.99 4.83 -27.13
C TYR A 110 -11.66 4.96 -26.36
N ARG A 111 -11.00 6.12 -26.47
CA ARG A 111 -9.70 6.41 -25.82
C ARG A 111 -8.59 5.39 -26.13
N VAL A 112 -8.54 4.93 -27.38
CA VAL A 112 -7.48 4.04 -27.88
C VAL A 112 -6.53 4.85 -28.77
N LYS A 113 -5.22 4.73 -28.53
CA LYS A 113 -4.15 5.34 -29.33
C LYS A 113 -3.11 4.29 -29.70
N GLU A 114 -2.28 4.61 -30.69
CA GLU A 114 -1.14 3.79 -31.07
C GLU A 114 -0.18 3.58 -29.89
N CYS A 115 0.27 2.34 -29.71
CA CYS A 115 1.25 1.97 -28.67
C CYS A 115 2.65 2.43 -29.06
N THR A 116 2.89 3.74 -28.95
CA THR A 116 4.19 4.41 -29.15
C THR A 116 4.63 5.07 -27.84
N ASP A 117 5.84 5.63 -27.81
CA ASP A 117 6.34 6.37 -26.64
C ASP A 117 5.32 7.45 -26.23
N ASN A 118 4.91 7.41 -24.96
CA ASN A 118 3.98 8.35 -24.36
C ASN A 118 4.58 8.92 -23.07
N ALA A 119 3.91 9.89 -22.46
CA ALA A 119 4.38 10.54 -21.23
C ALA A 119 4.59 9.57 -20.04
N CYS A 120 3.98 8.38 -20.07
CA CYS A 120 4.19 7.33 -19.08
C CYS A 120 5.32 6.34 -19.42
N ALA A 121 5.95 6.43 -20.61
CA ALA A 121 6.98 5.50 -21.07
C ALA A 121 8.19 5.44 -20.14
N ASN A 122 8.51 6.54 -19.44
CA ASN A 122 9.63 6.61 -18.50
C ASN A 122 9.29 6.19 -17.06
N LEU A 123 8.04 5.78 -16.77
CA LEU A 123 7.54 5.54 -15.40
C LEU A 123 7.85 6.73 -14.46
N PRO A 124 7.30 7.92 -14.75
CA PRO A 124 7.54 9.08 -13.90
C PRO A 124 6.99 8.92 -12.47
N CYS A 125 6.00 8.05 -12.27
CA CYS A 125 5.38 7.80 -10.98
C CYS A 125 6.23 6.88 -10.10
N GLN A 126 6.30 7.20 -8.81
CA GLN A 126 7.09 6.51 -7.78
C GLN A 126 6.19 5.69 -6.85
N ASN A 127 6.81 4.92 -5.94
CA ASN A 127 6.13 4.21 -4.84
C ASN A 127 4.97 3.29 -5.27
N GLY A 128 5.07 2.69 -6.47
CA GLY A 128 4.02 1.80 -7.01
C GLY A 128 2.78 2.53 -7.54
N ALA A 129 2.86 3.85 -7.72
CA ALA A 129 1.78 4.64 -8.31
C ALA A 129 1.54 4.29 -9.79
N THR A 130 0.28 4.42 -10.20
CA THR A 130 -0.16 4.11 -11.56
C THR A 130 -0.08 5.35 -12.44
N CYS A 131 0.68 5.29 -13.53
CA CYS A 131 0.77 6.37 -14.51
C CYS A 131 -0.35 6.29 -15.56
N GLN A 132 -1.05 7.38 -15.77
CA GLN A 132 -2.06 7.51 -16.81
C GLN A 132 -1.73 8.69 -17.75
N PRO A 133 -1.60 8.46 -19.08
CA PRO A 133 -1.44 9.55 -20.03
C PRO A 133 -2.74 10.36 -20.11
N ILE A 134 -2.61 11.68 -20.24
CA ILE A 134 -3.75 12.60 -20.33
C ILE A 134 -4.14 12.74 -21.81
N PHE A 135 -5.44 12.57 -22.11
CA PHE A 135 -5.97 12.78 -23.46
C PHE A 135 -6.33 14.25 -23.67
N GLU A 136 -6.28 14.75 -24.91
CA GLU A 136 -6.74 16.11 -25.23
C GLU A 136 -8.20 16.35 -24.82
N GLU A 137 -9.02 15.28 -24.86
CA GLU A 137 -10.40 15.24 -24.39
C GLU A 137 -10.55 15.49 -22.88
N ASP A 138 -9.56 15.07 -22.07
CA ASP A 138 -9.54 15.27 -20.61
C ASP A 138 -9.26 16.74 -20.26
N LEU A 139 -8.52 17.45 -21.11
CA LEU A 139 -8.14 18.85 -20.91
C LEU A 139 -9.31 19.84 -21.12
N CYS A 140 -10.35 19.43 -21.84
CA CYS A 140 -11.48 20.28 -22.20
C CYS A 140 -12.78 19.93 -21.44
N ASN A 141 -12.69 19.23 -20.29
CA ASN A 141 -13.85 18.83 -19.47
C ASN A 141 -14.97 18.15 -20.29
N GLY A 142 -14.62 17.36 -21.30
CA GLY A 142 -15.60 16.66 -22.15
C GLY A 142 -16.41 17.56 -23.09
N ARG A 143 -15.99 18.80 -23.37
CA ARG A 143 -16.53 19.64 -24.47
C ARG A 143 -15.57 19.60 -25.66
N GLU A 144 -16.09 19.75 -26.88
CA GLU A 144 -15.26 19.96 -28.07
C GLU A 144 -14.29 21.12 -27.80
N CYS A 145 -12.99 20.82 -27.74
CA CYS A 145 -11.98 21.86 -27.76
C CYS A 145 -12.17 22.65 -29.07
N PRO A 146 -12.28 23.99 -29.06
CA PRO A 146 -12.43 24.74 -30.29
C PRO A 146 -11.22 24.44 -31.18
N ALA A 147 -11.47 23.70 -32.27
CA ALA A 147 -10.44 23.40 -33.25
C ALA A 147 -9.82 24.74 -33.69
N PRO A 148 -8.49 24.91 -33.64
CA PRO A 148 -7.89 26.11 -34.18
C PRO A 148 -8.26 26.13 -35.67
N LYS A 149 -9.06 27.12 -36.08
CA LYS A 149 -9.40 27.31 -37.49
C LYS A 149 -8.10 27.30 -38.27
N LYS A 150 -7.88 26.24 -39.07
CA LYS A 150 -6.76 26.17 -40.01
C LYS A 150 -6.94 27.29 -41.03
N ASN A 151 -6.44 28.47 -40.73
CA ASN A 151 -6.14 29.46 -41.75
C ASN A 151 -5.08 28.84 -42.65
N LYS A 152 -5.50 28.43 -43.85
CA LYS A 152 -4.58 28.08 -44.93
C LYS A 152 -3.63 29.26 -45.14
N GLY A 153 -2.37 29.06 -44.75
CA GLY A 153 -1.29 30.00 -44.98
C GLY A 153 -0.96 30.90 -43.80
N LYS A 154 -0.29 30.37 -42.77
CA LYS A 154 0.87 30.99 -42.09
C LYS A 154 1.48 30.00 -41.08
N ARG A 155 2.79 30.16 -40.86
CA ARG A 155 3.71 29.22 -40.20
C ARG A 155 3.25 28.76 -38.80
N LYS A 156 3.68 27.54 -38.45
CA LYS A 156 3.53 26.85 -37.15
C LYS A 156 3.72 27.80 -35.96
N GLY A 157 2.80 27.73 -35.00
CA GLY A 157 2.90 28.35 -33.67
C GLY A 157 1.73 29.28 -33.35
N SER A 158 0.61 28.74 -32.87
CA SER A 158 -0.43 29.53 -32.19
C SER A 158 -1.35 28.59 -31.41
N HIS A 159 -1.12 28.47 -30.10
CA HIS A 159 -2.07 27.89 -29.15
C HIS A 159 -3.08 28.95 -28.73
N GLY A 160 -4.32 28.55 -28.47
CA GLY A 160 -5.42 29.48 -28.15
C GLY A 160 -5.12 30.29 -26.89
N VAL A 161 -5.16 31.61 -27.01
CA VAL A 161 -4.88 32.54 -25.90
C VAL A 161 -6.21 32.92 -25.22
N ASN A 162 -6.39 32.56 -23.95
CA ASN A 162 -7.45 33.10 -23.12
C ASN A 162 -6.96 34.40 -22.45
N VAL A 163 -7.61 35.52 -22.76
CA VAL A 163 -7.26 36.82 -22.19
C VAL A 163 -7.80 36.90 -20.76
N VAL A 164 -6.90 36.95 -19.78
CA VAL A 164 -7.23 37.15 -18.36
C VAL A 164 -6.82 38.54 -17.91
N LYS A 165 -7.57 39.12 -16.96
CA LYS A 165 -7.19 40.36 -16.29
C LYS A 165 -6.71 40.02 -14.89
N CYS A 166 -5.46 40.37 -14.59
CA CYS A 166 -4.84 40.08 -13.30
C CYS A 166 -4.72 41.34 -12.44
N LYS A 167 -4.85 41.18 -11.13
CA LYS A 167 -4.47 42.19 -10.13
C LYS A 167 -3.71 41.49 -9.00
N GLY A 168 -2.37 41.54 -9.05
CA GLY A 168 -1.52 40.71 -8.20
C GLY A 168 -1.56 39.24 -8.63
N SER A 169 -1.56 38.32 -7.66
CA SER A 169 -1.62 36.85 -7.89
C SER A 169 -3.02 36.30 -8.23
N HIS A 170 -4.03 37.17 -8.38
CA HIS A 170 -5.38 36.76 -8.77
C HIS A 170 -5.72 37.24 -10.19
N CYS A 171 -6.03 36.27 -11.06
CA CYS A 171 -6.45 36.48 -12.44
C CYS A 171 -7.88 35.99 -12.65
N THR A 172 -8.66 36.72 -13.45
CA THR A 172 -10.02 36.32 -13.86
C THR A 172 -10.15 36.37 -15.38
N THR A 173 -10.88 35.41 -15.96
CA THR A 173 -11.19 35.39 -17.40
C THR A 173 -12.00 36.61 -17.80
N VAL A 174 -11.59 37.27 -18.88
CA VAL A 174 -12.33 38.40 -19.43
C VAL A 174 -13.33 37.86 -20.44
N ASP A 175 -14.58 37.66 -20.00
CA ASP A 175 -15.69 37.56 -20.95
C ASP A 175 -15.85 38.92 -21.64
N GLN A 176 -15.57 39.00 -22.94
CA GLN A 176 -15.62 40.25 -23.71
C GLN A 176 -17.02 40.90 -23.78
N ASN A 177 -18.05 40.28 -23.20
CA ASN A 177 -19.46 40.71 -23.37
C ASN A 177 -20.26 41.03 -22.10
N LYS A 178 -19.70 41.09 -20.88
CA LYS A 178 -20.49 41.49 -19.69
C LYS A 178 -19.74 42.44 -18.74
N ARG A 179 -20.04 43.74 -18.85
CA ARG A 179 -19.92 44.68 -17.72
C ARG A 179 -20.95 44.31 -16.66
N THR A 180 -20.55 44.01 -15.42
CA THR A 180 -21.16 44.52 -14.16
C THR A 180 -20.64 43.85 -12.87
N LYS A 181 -20.79 44.60 -11.77
CA LYS A 181 -20.24 44.49 -10.41
C LYS A 181 -20.78 43.30 -9.58
N LYS A 182 -19.92 42.61 -8.80
CA LYS A 182 -19.90 42.54 -7.30
C LYS A 182 -19.12 41.32 -6.78
N ARG A 183 -18.52 41.52 -5.60
CA ARG A 183 -17.67 40.63 -4.77
C ARG A 183 -18.38 39.34 -4.31
N SER A 184 -17.63 38.23 -4.22
CA SER A 184 -17.54 37.37 -3.02
C SER A 184 -16.47 36.26 -3.16
N LYS A 185 -15.78 36.00 -2.05
CA LYS A 185 -14.64 35.09 -1.81
C LYS A 185 -14.85 33.62 -2.26
N LYS A 186 -13.79 32.96 -2.73
CA LYS A 186 -13.45 31.56 -2.40
C LYS A 186 -11.97 31.24 -2.68
N ARG A 187 -11.34 30.51 -1.74
CA ARG A 187 -9.97 29.98 -1.76
C ARG A 187 -9.92 28.66 -2.56
N SER A 188 -8.83 28.42 -3.30
CA SER A 188 -8.17 27.10 -3.39
C SER A 188 -6.72 27.30 -3.89
N ALA A 189 -5.79 26.65 -3.19
CA ALA A 189 -4.41 26.35 -3.63
C ALA A 189 -4.47 25.24 -4.72
N ASP A 190 -3.45 24.89 -5.50
CA ASP A 190 -2.00 25.12 -5.44
C ASP A 190 -1.47 24.79 -6.86
N TYR A 191 -0.77 25.70 -7.54
CA TYR A 191 0.06 25.44 -8.74
C TYR A 191 0.97 26.66 -8.97
N ASP A 192 2.27 26.43 -9.14
CA ASP A 192 3.22 27.47 -9.52
C ASP A 192 3.02 27.83 -11.01
N TYR A 193 2.79 29.11 -11.30
CA TYR A 193 2.71 29.64 -12.67
C TYR A 193 3.82 30.66 -12.88
N GLU A 194 4.65 30.47 -13.90
CA GLU A 194 5.54 31.52 -14.41
C GLU A 194 4.73 32.48 -15.32
N ILE A 195 4.82 33.77 -15.03
CA ILE A 195 4.13 34.83 -15.77
C ILE A 195 5.12 35.49 -16.72
N ASP A 196 5.01 35.22 -18.02
CA ASP A 196 5.77 35.94 -19.03
C ASP A 196 5.01 37.20 -19.51
N PHE A 197 5.69 38.35 -19.44
CA PHE A 197 5.15 39.64 -19.91
C PHE A 197 5.62 39.91 -21.34
N ASP A 198 4.71 39.85 -22.33
CA ASP A 198 4.99 40.30 -23.69
C ASP A 198 4.82 41.83 -23.79
N PRO A 199 5.89 42.61 -24.07
CA PRO A 199 5.84 44.06 -24.12
C PRO A 199 5.04 44.65 -25.29
N ASN A 200 4.58 43.85 -26.26
CA ASN A 200 3.80 44.33 -27.41
C ASN A 200 2.28 44.39 -27.18
N PHE A 201 1.77 43.84 -26.07
CA PHE A 201 0.36 43.94 -25.69
C PHE A 201 0.25 44.56 -24.30
N GLY A 202 0.07 45.88 -24.24
CA GLY A 202 -0.03 46.61 -22.97
C GLY A 202 -0.94 45.93 -21.93
N ASN A 203 -0.39 45.66 -20.76
CA ASN A 203 -1.06 45.13 -19.55
C ASN A 203 -1.82 43.79 -19.67
N TYR A 204 -1.44 42.89 -20.59
CA TYR A 204 -1.95 41.53 -20.62
C TYR A 204 -0.83 40.51 -20.41
N ALA A 205 -0.96 39.69 -19.37
CA ALA A 205 -0.12 38.51 -19.18
C ALA A 205 -0.82 37.30 -19.79
N VAL A 206 -0.09 36.54 -20.61
CA VAL A 206 -0.56 35.27 -21.17
C VAL A 206 -0.01 34.17 -20.28
N ALA A 207 -0.83 33.62 -19.39
CA ALA A 207 -0.47 32.39 -18.71
C ALA A 207 -0.37 31.29 -19.77
N LYS A 208 0.85 30.89 -20.10
CA LYS A 208 1.12 29.78 -21.02
C LYS A 208 0.77 28.49 -20.26
N TYR A 209 -0.49 28.09 -20.32
CA TYR A 209 -0.93 26.83 -19.72
C TYR A 209 -0.39 25.68 -20.56
N GLU A 210 0.70 25.07 -20.11
CA GLU A 210 1.16 23.77 -20.60
C GLU A 210 0.50 22.68 -19.73
N PRO A 211 -0.56 22.02 -20.21
CA PRO A 211 -1.20 20.96 -19.45
C PRO A 211 -0.23 19.79 -19.24
N PRO A 212 -0.29 19.10 -18.09
CA PRO A 212 0.52 17.92 -17.87
C PRO A 212 0.15 16.84 -18.89
N GLU A 213 1.16 16.12 -19.39
CA GLU A 213 0.96 15.04 -20.37
C GLU A 213 0.55 13.71 -19.71
N TYR A 214 0.70 13.60 -18.38
CA TYR A 214 0.35 12.43 -17.58
C TYR A 214 -0.15 12.81 -16.19
N LYS A 215 -0.76 11.85 -15.51
CA LYS A 215 -1.12 11.92 -14.09
C LYS A 215 -0.72 10.63 -13.36
N CYS A 216 -0.18 10.76 -12.17
CA CYS A 216 0.04 9.65 -11.26
C CYS A 216 -1.15 9.45 -10.33
N ILE A 217 -1.62 8.20 -10.20
CA ILE A 217 -2.61 7.80 -9.21
C ILE A 217 -1.83 7.22 -8.02
N CYS A 218 -1.75 8.00 -6.94
CA CYS A 218 -0.97 7.62 -5.78
C CYS A 218 -1.66 6.51 -4.97
N PRO A 219 -0.91 5.52 -4.49
CA PRO A 219 -1.42 4.56 -3.52
C PRO A 219 -1.76 5.26 -2.20
N PRO A 220 -2.60 4.65 -1.35
CA PRO A 220 -2.85 5.16 0.00
C PRO A 220 -1.53 5.39 0.75
N GLY A 221 -1.42 6.54 1.43
CA GLY A 221 -0.21 6.90 2.15
C GLY A 221 0.83 7.68 1.34
N PHE A 222 0.58 7.98 0.07
CA PHE A 222 1.48 8.79 -0.77
C PHE A 222 0.77 9.97 -1.44
N THR A 223 1.52 11.03 -1.71
CA THR A 223 1.09 12.27 -2.39
C THR A 223 2.24 12.87 -3.21
N GLY A 224 1.99 13.99 -3.88
CA GLY A 224 2.94 14.64 -4.79
C GLY A 224 2.58 14.42 -6.26
N THR A 225 3.27 15.11 -7.16
CA THR A 225 2.99 15.06 -8.61
C THR A 225 3.29 13.67 -9.18
N ASN A 226 4.36 13.06 -8.66
CA ASN A 226 4.84 11.73 -9.01
C ASN A 226 4.64 10.71 -7.89
N CYS A 227 3.86 11.05 -6.85
CA CYS A 227 3.66 10.22 -5.66
C CYS A 227 4.94 9.94 -4.85
N GLU A 228 5.87 10.90 -4.89
CA GLU A 228 7.18 10.87 -4.24
C GLU A 228 7.10 11.19 -2.75
N GLU A 229 6.04 11.84 -2.28
CA GLU A 229 5.88 12.27 -0.89
C GLU A 229 5.10 11.22 -0.09
N SER A 230 5.62 10.84 1.09
CA SER A 230 4.90 10.00 2.05
C SER A 230 3.96 10.85 2.90
N LEU A 231 2.76 10.36 3.16
CA LEU A 231 1.81 10.90 4.15
C LEU A 231 2.01 10.30 5.54
N ASP A 232 2.81 9.23 5.66
CA ASP A 232 3.18 8.64 6.93
C ASP A 232 4.30 9.49 7.58
N PRO A 233 4.03 10.15 8.72
CA PRO A 233 5.02 10.99 9.39
C PRO A 233 6.16 10.19 10.02
N CYS A 234 6.04 8.87 10.12
CA CYS A 234 7.10 7.96 10.53
C CYS A 234 7.95 7.46 9.36
N ILE A 235 7.76 7.98 8.14
CA ILE A 235 8.55 7.60 6.95
C ILE A 235 9.20 8.84 6.30
N PRO A 236 10.54 8.93 6.27
CA PRO A 236 11.50 8.00 6.89
C PRO A 236 11.44 8.05 8.43
N ASP A 237 11.89 6.99 9.11
CA ASP A 237 11.85 6.89 10.57
C ASP A 237 12.53 8.11 11.22
N PRO A 238 11.76 8.99 11.88
CA PRO A 238 12.28 10.23 12.43
C PRO A 238 12.90 10.04 13.82
N CYS A 239 12.76 8.87 14.44
CA CYS A 239 13.26 8.60 15.78
C CYS A 239 14.68 8.04 15.70
N GLU A 240 15.62 8.67 16.42
CA GLU A 240 17.02 8.26 16.43
C GLU A 240 17.28 7.21 17.53
N ASN A 241 18.44 6.55 17.44
CA ASN A 241 19.00 5.73 18.51
C ASN A 241 18.12 4.56 19.00
N GLY A 242 17.30 3.98 18.11
CA GLY A 242 16.37 2.90 18.47
C GLY A 242 15.11 3.40 19.18
N GLY A 243 14.80 4.70 19.06
CA GLY A 243 13.50 5.24 19.42
C GLY A 243 12.40 4.69 18.52
N ILE A 244 11.21 4.52 19.08
CA ILE A 244 10.05 3.99 18.37
C ILE A 244 9.15 5.14 17.91
N CYS A 245 8.84 5.19 16.62
CA CYS A 245 7.93 6.19 16.06
C CYS A 245 6.47 5.74 16.14
N ASP A 246 5.64 6.54 16.81
CA ASP A 246 4.19 6.36 16.85
C ASP A 246 3.46 7.52 16.16
N ILE A 247 2.48 7.20 15.32
CA ILE A 247 1.60 8.18 14.68
C ILE A 247 0.57 8.69 15.70
N MET A 248 0.48 10.00 15.87
CA MET A 248 -0.48 10.60 16.81
C MET A 248 -1.90 10.65 16.22
N PRO A 249 -2.97 10.47 17.03
CA PRO A 249 -4.36 10.53 16.56
C PRO A 249 -4.76 11.85 15.88
N GLN A 250 -4.16 12.96 16.30
CA GLN A 250 -4.35 14.30 15.75
C GLN A 250 -3.49 14.60 14.52
N GLY A 251 -2.69 13.63 14.05
CA GLY A 251 -1.66 13.81 13.02
C GLY A 251 -0.28 14.15 13.60
N GLY A 252 0.77 13.87 12.83
CA GLY A 252 2.17 13.95 13.27
C GLY A 252 2.66 12.66 13.94
N TYR A 253 3.84 12.71 14.55
CA TYR A 253 4.49 11.57 15.20
C TYR A 253 5.04 11.91 16.59
N ILE A 254 5.20 10.90 17.44
CA ILE A 254 5.92 10.97 18.72
C ILE A 254 6.94 9.84 18.81
N CYS A 255 8.14 10.15 19.31
CA CYS A 255 9.17 9.15 19.56
C CYS A 255 9.10 8.65 21.01
N LYS A 256 8.95 7.33 21.17
CA LYS A 256 9.13 6.64 22.45
C LYS A 256 10.60 6.29 22.58
N CYS A 257 11.30 6.99 23.47
CA CYS A 257 12.74 6.84 23.61
C CYS A 257 13.14 5.62 24.45
N PRO A 258 14.24 4.94 24.07
CA PRO A 258 14.79 3.86 24.89
C PRO A 258 15.28 4.40 26.23
N PRO A 259 15.42 3.54 27.26
CA PRO A 259 15.96 3.92 28.55
C PRO A 259 17.29 4.70 28.45
N GLY A 260 17.42 5.79 29.20
CA GLY A 260 18.60 6.68 29.17
C GLY A 260 18.66 7.66 27.99
N ARG A 261 17.60 7.75 27.17
CA ARG A 261 17.45 8.76 26.12
C ARG A 261 16.20 9.59 26.32
N THR A 262 16.27 10.84 25.89
CA THR A 262 15.18 11.80 25.86
C THR A 262 15.31 12.71 24.65
N GLY A 263 14.43 13.71 24.52
CA GLY A 263 14.37 14.60 23.37
C GLY A 263 13.22 14.27 22.44
N ARG A 264 13.05 15.09 21.40
CA ARG A 264 11.90 14.97 20.48
C ARG A 264 12.04 13.74 19.58
N VAL A 265 13.27 13.38 19.26
CA VAL A 265 13.65 12.28 18.39
C VAL A 265 14.65 11.35 19.08
N CYS A 266 14.71 11.35 20.41
CA CYS A 266 15.61 10.49 21.20
C CYS A 266 17.10 10.78 20.98
N GLU A 267 17.41 12.04 20.67
CA GLU A 267 18.75 12.56 20.40
C GLU A 267 19.56 12.88 21.66
N ILE A 268 18.89 13.06 22.80
CA ILE A 268 19.53 13.49 24.05
C ILE A 268 19.83 12.28 24.91
N LEU A 269 21.08 12.12 25.34
CA LEU A 269 21.45 11.24 26.44
C LEU A 269 20.95 11.87 27.74
N ASP A 270 20.04 11.18 28.43
CA ASP A 270 19.50 11.66 29.69
C ASP A 270 20.43 11.26 30.83
N ALA A 271 21.29 12.20 31.24
CA ALA A 271 22.25 12.00 32.33
C ALA A 271 21.60 11.97 33.72
N GLU A 272 20.34 12.39 33.86
CA GLU A 272 19.58 12.35 35.12
C GLU A 272 18.81 11.02 35.26
N LEU A 273 18.47 10.37 34.14
CA LEU A 273 17.96 8.98 34.11
C LEU A 273 19.03 7.92 34.43
N ASN A 274 20.30 8.30 34.61
CA ASN A 274 21.38 7.41 35.06
C ASN A 274 21.16 6.88 36.50
N GLU A 275 20.18 7.41 37.24
CA GLU A 275 19.73 6.84 38.52
C GLU A 275 18.74 5.66 38.38
N PHE A 276 18.20 5.37 37.19
CA PHE A 276 17.61 4.06 36.95
C PHE A 276 18.73 3.06 36.78
N LEU A 277 19.01 2.29 37.84
CA LEU A 277 19.88 1.12 37.78
C LEU A 277 19.32 0.17 36.70
N VAL A 278 19.91 0.19 35.49
CA VAL A 278 19.61 -0.79 34.44
C VAL A 278 20.35 -2.08 34.79
N PRO A 279 19.67 -3.16 35.18
CA PRO A 279 20.34 -4.39 35.58
C PRO A 279 21.00 -5.04 34.35
N GLU A 280 22.26 -5.41 34.51
CA GLU A 280 22.96 -6.27 33.56
C GLU A 280 22.82 -7.73 34.01
N PHE A 281 22.41 -8.61 33.10
CA PHE A 281 22.26 -10.04 33.36
C PHE A 281 23.45 -10.80 32.77
N THR A 282 24.10 -11.64 33.59
CA THR A 282 25.33 -12.39 33.24
C THR A 282 25.06 -13.74 32.57
N GLY A 283 23.78 -14.11 32.40
CA GLY A 283 23.33 -15.40 31.84
C GLY A 283 22.79 -16.36 32.89
N ASP A 284 23.21 -16.22 34.15
CA ASP A 284 22.75 -16.98 35.33
C ASP A 284 22.09 -16.10 36.41
N GLY A 285 22.05 -14.78 36.20
CA GLY A 285 21.36 -13.84 37.08
C GLY A 285 19.86 -13.75 36.79
N PHE A 286 19.07 -13.54 37.83
CA PHE A 286 17.64 -13.26 37.76
C PHE A 286 17.20 -12.15 38.72
N ILE A 287 16.05 -11.56 38.41
CA ILE A 287 15.26 -10.75 39.33
C ILE A 287 13.94 -11.49 39.58
N GLU A 288 13.63 -11.73 40.86
CA GLU A 288 12.35 -12.30 41.28
C GLU A 288 11.38 -11.16 41.67
N LEU A 289 10.21 -11.16 41.03
CA LEU A 289 9.11 -10.25 41.27
C LEU A 289 7.89 -11.01 41.82
N PRO A 290 6.99 -10.35 42.56
CA PRO A 290 5.74 -10.96 43.00
C PRO A 290 4.96 -11.62 41.86
N ALA A 291 4.15 -12.62 42.20
CA ALA A 291 3.26 -13.28 41.24
C ALA A 291 2.35 -12.26 40.54
N LEU A 292 2.11 -12.46 39.25
CA LEU A 292 1.24 -11.57 38.48
C LEU A 292 -0.23 -11.74 38.90
N GLU A 293 -0.80 -10.70 39.48
CA GLU A 293 -2.21 -10.67 39.86
C GLU A 293 -3.09 -10.12 38.71
N GLY A 294 -4.35 -10.57 38.62
CA GLY A 294 -5.32 -10.05 37.66
C GLY A 294 -5.09 -10.45 36.20
N VAL A 295 -4.12 -11.32 35.91
CA VAL A 295 -3.76 -11.75 34.55
C VAL A 295 -4.58 -12.92 34.00
N SER A 296 -5.62 -13.35 34.71
CA SER A 296 -6.41 -14.56 34.39
C SER A 296 -7.01 -14.52 32.98
N LYS A 297 -7.67 -13.42 32.58
CA LYS A 297 -8.32 -13.33 31.26
C LYS A 297 -7.50 -12.58 30.21
N ALA A 298 -6.72 -11.60 30.64
CA ALA A 298 -5.90 -10.80 29.75
C ALA A 298 -4.71 -10.21 30.48
N PHE A 299 -3.64 -9.95 29.75
CA PHE A 299 -2.50 -9.15 30.22
C PHE A 299 -1.81 -8.48 29.03
N SER A 300 -1.01 -7.47 29.32
CA SER A 300 -0.08 -6.84 28.38
C SER A 300 1.22 -6.55 29.12
N ILE A 301 2.34 -6.93 28.53
CA ILE A 301 3.68 -6.67 29.05
C ILE A 301 4.49 -6.02 27.93
N GLU A 302 5.12 -4.90 28.25
CA GLU A 302 6.09 -4.21 27.41
C GLU A 302 7.41 -4.17 28.17
N LEU A 303 8.51 -4.51 27.51
CA LEU A 303 9.85 -4.37 28.07
C LEU A 303 10.86 -3.95 27.01
N TRP A 304 11.86 -3.19 27.45
CA TRP A 304 13.03 -2.86 26.68
C TRP A 304 14.17 -3.80 27.08
N PHE A 305 14.88 -4.33 26.09
CA PHE A 305 16.04 -5.19 26.33
C PHE A 305 17.14 -4.93 25.30
N LEU A 306 18.37 -5.25 25.70
CA LEU A 306 19.54 -5.28 24.82
C LEU A 306 20.22 -6.63 25.06
N THR A 307 20.57 -7.33 23.98
CA THR A 307 21.21 -8.65 24.07
C THR A 307 22.53 -8.68 23.31
N ARG A 308 23.45 -9.50 23.80
CA ARG A 308 24.73 -9.86 23.16
C ARG A 308 24.82 -11.33 22.77
N ALA A 309 23.73 -12.06 22.97
CA ALA A 309 23.59 -13.47 22.64
C ALA A 309 22.33 -13.69 21.80
N ASN A 310 22.33 -14.73 20.97
CA ASN A 310 21.19 -15.09 20.12
C ASN A 310 20.17 -15.99 20.83
N ASP A 311 20.46 -16.42 22.05
CA ASP A 311 19.64 -17.33 22.83
C ASP A 311 19.63 -16.87 24.30
N GLY A 312 18.47 -16.96 24.96
CA GLY A 312 18.33 -16.57 26.36
C GLY A 312 16.88 -16.52 26.84
N LEU A 313 16.69 -16.57 28.16
CA LEU A 313 15.39 -16.36 28.79
C LEU A 313 15.26 -14.89 29.21
N LEU A 314 14.18 -14.23 28.83
CA LEU A 314 13.92 -12.83 29.19
C LEU A 314 12.95 -12.74 30.36
N LEU A 315 11.87 -13.53 30.30
CA LEU A 315 10.78 -13.49 31.28
C LEU A 315 10.19 -14.87 31.46
N TYR A 316 9.89 -15.24 32.70
CA TYR A 316 9.24 -16.51 33.02
C TYR A 316 8.35 -16.41 34.26
N ASN A 317 7.14 -16.96 34.20
CA ASN A 317 6.28 -17.06 35.38
C ASN A 317 5.37 -18.29 35.29
N GLY A 318 5.31 -19.06 36.38
CA GLY A 318 4.45 -20.22 36.52
C GLY A 318 5.19 -21.56 36.45
N GLN A 319 4.40 -22.64 36.39
CA GLN A 319 4.77 -24.05 36.47
C GLN A 319 5.50 -24.50 37.75
N LEU A 320 5.11 -25.68 38.22
CA LEU A 320 5.81 -26.42 39.27
C LEU A 320 7.10 -27.04 38.72
N ASN A 321 8.02 -27.43 39.61
CA ASN A 321 9.31 -28.07 39.26
C ASN A 321 9.17 -29.35 38.40
N ASN A 322 7.98 -29.95 38.36
CA ASN A 322 7.67 -31.12 37.53
C ASN A 322 7.11 -30.75 36.13
N GLY A 323 7.13 -29.46 35.75
CA GLY A 323 6.61 -28.93 34.49
C GLY A 323 5.08 -28.85 34.41
N ARG A 324 4.35 -29.10 35.51
CA ARG A 324 2.88 -29.01 35.54
C ARG A 324 2.42 -27.62 35.95
N GLY A 325 1.30 -27.20 35.40
CA GLY A 325 0.68 -25.90 35.67
C GLY A 325 0.77 -24.97 34.46
N ASP A 326 0.14 -23.82 34.61
CA ASP A 326 0.17 -22.76 33.62
C ASP A 326 1.50 -22.02 33.69
N PHE A 327 1.93 -21.47 32.55
CA PHE A 327 3.09 -20.61 32.50
C PHE A 327 2.98 -19.57 31.41
N ILE A 328 3.80 -18.55 31.53
CA ILE A 328 4.19 -17.65 30.45
C ILE A 328 5.72 -17.63 30.38
N SER A 329 6.26 -17.55 29.16
CA SER A 329 7.67 -17.28 28.96
C SER A 329 7.92 -16.44 27.72
N LEU A 330 8.91 -15.56 27.80
CA LEU A 330 9.47 -14.84 26.67
C LEU A 330 10.94 -15.23 26.54
N ASN A 331 11.28 -15.76 25.37
CA ASN A 331 12.57 -16.39 25.11
C ASN A 331 13.17 -15.76 23.86
N LEU A 332 14.49 -15.67 23.82
CA LEU A 332 15.25 -15.45 22.61
C LEU A 332 15.78 -16.81 22.14
N VAL A 333 15.48 -17.18 20.90
CA VAL A 333 15.85 -18.47 20.30
C VAL A 333 16.35 -18.21 18.89
N GLN A 334 17.62 -18.49 18.64
CA GLN A 334 18.27 -18.28 17.33
C GLN A 334 18.02 -16.86 16.76
N GLY A 335 18.06 -15.84 17.62
CA GLY A 335 17.85 -14.44 17.27
C GLY A 335 16.40 -14.03 17.05
N ARG A 336 15.42 -14.90 17.34
CA ARG A 336 13.98 -14.57 17.29
C ARG A 336 13.37 -14.64 18.68
N LEU A 337 12.38 -13.78 18.93
CA LEU A 337 11.62 -13.84 20.17
C LEU A 337 10.54 -14.91 20.07
N GLU A 338 10.40 -15.72 21.10
CA GLU A 338 9.34 -16.70 21.27
C GLU A 338 8.56 -16.41 22.54
N PHE A 339 7.32 -15.94 22.36
CA PHE A 339 6.35 -15.84 23.43
C PHE A 339 5.55 -17.14 23.53
N ARG A 340 5.69 -17.81 24.67
CA ARG A 340 5.03 -19.07 24.96
C ARG A 340 4.12 -18.91 26.16
N PHE A 341 2.95 -19.54 26.11
CA PHE A 341 2.08 -19.66 27.27
C PHE A 341 1.25 -20.93 27.23
N ASN A 342 0.87 -21.40 28.42
CA ASN A 342 0.02 -22.58 28.58
C ASN A 342 -1.07 -22.29 29.60
N LEU A 343 -2.31 -22.64 29.24
CA LEU A 343 -3.51 -22.49 30.06
C LEU A 343 -4.02 -23.85 30.59
N GLY A 344 -3.19 -24.90 30.48
CA GLY A 344 -3.54 -26.29 30.80
C GLY A 344 -4.05 -27.12 29.62
N SER A 345 -4.29 -26.51 28.45
CA SER A 345 -4.83 -27.14 27.24
C SER A 345 -3.83 -27.25 26.08
N GLY A 346 -2.55 -26.98 26.32
CA GLY A 346 -1.49 -27.02 25.32
C GLY A 346 -0.80 -25.68 25.14
N ILE A 347 0.45 -25.72 24.71
CA ILE A 347 1.34 -24.56 24.60
C ILE A 347 1.02 -23.78 23.33
N ALA A 348 0.73 -22.50 23.48
CA ALA A 348 0.85 -21.54 22.39
C ALA A 348 2.32 -21.15 22.26
N ASN A 349 2.89 -21.24 21.05
CA ASN A 349 4.22 -20.71 20.75
C ASN A 349 4.09 -19.67 19.63
N ILE A 350 4.51 -18.44 19.90
CA ILE A 350 4.41 -17.29 19.00
C ILE A 350 5.81 -16.76 18.75
N THR A 351 6.30 -16.92 17.52
CA THR A 351 7.65 -16.50 17.14
C THR A 351 7.61 -15.15 16.41
N SER A 352 8.57 -14.28 16.70
CA SER A 352 8.72 -12.99 16.01
C SER A 352 9.08 -13.20 14.53
N PRO A 353 8.37 -12.52 13.60
CA PRO A 353 8.72 -12.48 12.18
C PRO A 353 10.03 -11.73 11.96
N ASP A 354 10.28 -10.74 12.81
CA ASP A 354 11.48 -9.92 12.82
C ASP A 354 12.58 -10.55 13.70
N ILE A 355 13.83 -10.28 13.36
CA ILE A 355 15.02 -10.80 14.04
C ILE A 355 15.55 -9.72 15.00
N VAL A 356 15.96 -10.13 16.20
CA VAL A 356 16.60 -9.27 17.18
C VAL A 356 18.06 -9.04 16.77
N THR A 357 18.46 -7.78 16.66
CA THR A 357 19.86 -7.42 16.42
C THR A 357 20.64 -7.32 17.73
N LEU A 358 21.92 -7.70 17.67
CA LEU A 358 22.79 -7.66 18.85
C LEU A 358 23.26 -6.22 19.13
N ASP A 359 23.57 -5.95 20.40
CA ASP A 359 24.13 -4.68 20.86
C ASP A 359 23.24 -3.44 20.63
N THR A 360 21.95 -3.66 20.36
CA THR A 360 20.93 -2.61 20.18
C THR A 360 19.77 -2.80 21.14
N TRP A 361 19.17 -1.69 21.57
CA TRP A 361 17.94 -1.70 22.35
C TRP A 361 16.75 -2.07 21.47
N HIS A 362 15.93 -2.98 21.98
CA HIS A 362 14.68 -3.41 21.37
C HIS A 362 13.55 -3.29 22.38
N CYS A 363 12.35 -3.01 21.90
CA CYS A 363 11.11 -3.05 22.68
C CYS A 363 10.28 -4.24 22.24
N VAL A 364 9.92 -5.11 23.18
CA VAL A 364 9.00 -6.21 22.91
C VAL A 364 7.70 -5.99 23.63
N ARG A 365 6.60 -6.18 22.89
CA ARG A 365 5.24 -6.12 23.39
C ARG A 365 4.59 -7.47 23.24
N ILE A 366 4.19 -8.05 24.35
CA ILE A 366 3.38 -9.26 24.39
C ILE A 366 2.04 -8.96 25.05
N SER A 367 0.97 -9.53 24.50
CA SER A 367 -0.34 -9.46 25.14
C SER A 367 -1.09 -10.75 24.95
N ARG A 368 -2.05 -11.00 25.83
CA ARG A 368 -2.94 -12.15 25.74
C ARG A 368 -4.36 -11.70 26.04
N LEU A 369 -5.33 -12.21 25.28
CA LEU A 369 -6.75 -12.12 25.55
C LEU A 369 -7.40 -13.50 25.37
N GLY A 370 -7.78 -14.12 26.48
CA GLY A 370 -8.26 -15.50 26.50
C GLY A 370 -7.22 -16.46 25.90
N ARG A 371 -7.53 -17.09 24.77
CA ARG A 371 -6.60 -18.01 24.11
C ARG A 371 -5.65 -17.33 23.13
N GLU A 372 -5.96 -16.11 22.69
CA GLU A 372 -5.16 -15.39 21.70
C GLU A 372 -3.99 -14.70 22.40
N GLY A 373 -2.78 -14.92 21.90
CA GLY A 373 -1.60 -14.16 22.25
C GLY A 373 -1.09 -13.36 21.05
N LEU A 374 -0.53 -12.20 21.33
CA LEU A 374 0.12 -11.31 20.36
C LEU A 374 1.56 -11.08 20.81
N LEU A 375 2.47 -11.02 19.84
CA LEU A 375 3.86 -10.61 20.04
C LEU A 375 4.24 -9.60 18.95
N GLN A 376 4.90 -8.52 19.34
CA GLN A 376 5.48 -7.53 18.44
C GLN A 376 6.88 -7.16 18.94
N LEU A 377 7.85 -7.18 18.02
CA LEU A 377 9.19 -6.68 18.24
C LEU A 377 9.29 -5.31 17.57
N ASP A 378 9.67 -4.29 18.33
CA ASP A 378 9.73 -2.90 17.92
C ASP A 378 8.40 -2.47 17.24
N GLU A 379 8.47 -1.79 16.10
CA GLU A 379 7.32 -1.52 15.21
C GLU A 379 7.19 -2.54 14.09
N GLY A 380 7.74 -3.73 14.30
CA GLY A 380 7.72 -4.84 13.38
C GLY A 380 6.35 -5.50 13.23
N THR A 381 6.37 -6.64 12.54
CA THR A 381 5.18 -7.41 12.21
C THR A 381 4.59 -8.06 13.45
N VAL A 382 3.30 -7.80 13.72
CA VAL A 382 2.59 -8.45 14.83
C VAL A 382 2.37 -9.94 14.53
N ALA A 383 2.95 -10.80 15.38
CA ALA A 383 2.69 -12.23 15.40
C ALA A 383 1.49 -12.56 16.27
N ARG A 384 0.74 -13.59 15.88
CA ARG A 384 -0.42 -14.09 16.62
C ARG A 384 -0.33 -15.59 16.82
N GLY A 385 -0.82 -16.07 17.96
CA GLY A 385 -1.02 -17.50 18.18
C GLY A 385 -2.11 -17.78 19.20
N PHE A 386 -2.51 -19.04 19.27
CA PHE A 386 -3.61 -19.48 20.11
C PHE A 386 -3.20 -20.66 20.97
N SER A 387 -3.60 -20.67 22.24
CA SER A 387 -3.52 -21.87 23.08
C SER A 387 -4.62 -22.88 22.71
N GLY A 388 -4.44 -24.12 23.14
CA GLY A 388 -5.38 -25.20 22.86
C GLY A 388 -6.76 -24.98 23.50
N ASN A 389 -7.77 -25.69 23.00
CA ASN A 389 -9.12 -25.66 23.57
C ASN A 389 -9.22 -26.51 24.85
N PRO A 390 -10.13 -26.23 25.79
CA PRO A 390 -11.09 -25.12 25.81
C PRO A 390 -10.70 -23.96 26.76
N LEU A 391 -9.60 -24.09 27.49
CA LEU A 391 -9.26 -23.22 28.61
C LEU A 391 -8.87 -21.82 28.14
N THR A 392 -9.30 -20.80 28.88
CA THR A 392 -9.09 -19.37 28.55
C THR A 392 -8.46 -18.58 29.70
N GLU A 393 -8.45 -19.17 30.90
CA GLU A 393 -7.95 -18.55 32.11
C GLU A 393 -6.52 -19.03 32.38
N LEU A 394 -5.70 -18.10 32.87
CA LEU A 394 -4.30 -18.33 33.21
C LEU A 394 -4.17 -18.27 34.73
N ASN A 395 -3.65 -19.33 35.34
CA ASN A 395 -3.42 -19.40 36.78
C ASN A 395 -1.92 -19.43 37.12
N LEU A 396 -1.36 -18.28 37.49
CA LEU A 396 0.05 -18.15 37.88
C LEU A 396 0.14 -17.98 39.40
N GLU A 397 0.70 -18.97 40.08
CA GLU A 397 0.87 -18.98 41.54
C GLU A 397 2.34 -18.77 41.98
N MET A 398 3.27 -18.79 41.01
CA MET A 398 4.70 -18.65 41.25
C MET A 398 5.17 -17.19 41.09
N PRO A 399 6.35 -16.82 41.57
CA PRO A 399 6.98 -15.53 41.29
C PRO A 399 7.31 -15.33 39.81
N LEU A 400 7.30 -14.07 39.36
CA LEU A 400 7.73 -13.68 38.02
C LEU A 400 9.24 -13.48 38.02
N TYR A 401 9.94 -14.17 37.14
CA TYR A 401 11.37 -14.04 36.96
C TYR A 401 11.69 -13.25 35.69
N ILE A 402 12.66 -12.35 35.79
CA ILE A 402 13.28 -11.66 34.65
C ILE A 402 14.75 -12.10 34.58
N GLY A 403 15.21 -12.53 33.41
CA GLY A 403 16.55 -13.07 33.19
C GLY A 403 16.60 -14.61 33.22
N GLY A 404 17.76 -15.16 33.57
CA GLY A 404 18.02 -16.60 33.57
C GLY A 404 17.50 -17.27 34.84
N VAL A 405 16.61 -18.26 34.69
CA VAL A 405 16.04 -19.07 35.80
C VAL A 405 16.81 -20.36 35.98
#